data_AF-A0A661KTF4-F1
#
_entry.id   AF-A0A661KTF4-F1
#
_cell.length_a   1.000
_cell.length_b   1.000
_cell.length_c   1.000
_cell.angle_alpha   90.00
_cell.angle_beta   90.00
_cell.angle_gamma   90.00
#
_symmetry.space_group_name_H-M   'P 1'
#
loop_
_entity.id
_entity.type
_entity.pdbx_description
1 polymer ?
#
loop_
_entity_poly.entity_id
_entity_poly.type
_entity_poly.pdbx_seq_one_letter_code
_entity_poly.pdbx_strand_id
1 'polypeptide(L)'
;MNYPIYRTKAALRFSLSRNCSAFIEGAPAIAGRQGQMQKGERKYDWQNQKIAMSVSPEELLAIAAACESLRIKGTCPLPPLYHDPKVGNYNGVPKQFKIEPYTNQRSKTQFIAIANLSEMGDTKRQLAIGLTYANLFAIELFCSKASSIILGWDTVQAQKVKEEKDNTLPPQKQEEEIIDDGEDDIPF
;
A
#
# COMPACT_ATOMS: atom_id res chain seq x y z
N MET A 1 2.47 -8.41 0.06
CA MET A 1 2.06 -7.38 -0.92
C MET A 1 3.13 -6.31 -0.96
N ASN A 2 3.53 -5.79 -2.13
CA ASN A 2 4.59 -4.78 -2.24
C ASN A 2 4.21 -3.69 -3.24
N TYR A 3 4.48 -2.43 -2.91
CA TYR A 3 4.33 -1.29 -3.82
C TYR A 3 5.63 -0.47 -3.88
N PRO A 4 6.49 -0.69 -4.89
CA PRO A 4 7.72 0.07 -5.07
C PRO A 4 7.53 1.33 -5.93
N ILE A 5 8.26 2.38 -5.59
CA ILE A 5 8.33 3.66 -6.30
C ILE A 5 9.81 3.93 -6.60
N TYR A 6 10.15 3.97 -7.88
CA TYR A 6 11.52 4.18 -8.35
C TYR A 6 11.72 5.60 -8.88
N ARG A 7 12.78 6.29 -8.42
CA ARG A 7 13.22 7.61 -8.90
C ARG A 7 14.72 7.65 -9.16
N THR A 8 15.18 8.69 -9.84
CA THR A 8 16.58 8.82 -10.25
C THR A 8 17.59 8.69 -9.10
N LYS A 9 17.27 9.22 -7.92
CA LYS A 9 18.19 9.26 -6.77
C LYS A 9 17.91 8.21 -5.68
N ALA A 10 16.68 7.71 -5.59
CA ALA A 10 16.27 6.79 -4.53
C ALA A 10 15.01 6.01 -4.94
N ALA A 11 14.74 4.93 -4.23
CA ALA A 11 13.52 4.15 -4.31
C ALA A 11 12.85 4.05 -2.95
N LEU A 12 11.51 4.02 -2.95
CA LEU A 12 10.66 3.80 -1.78
C LEU A 12 9.89 2.51 -2.02
N ARG A 13 9.62 1.72 -0.99
CA ARG A 13 8.77 0.56 -1.08
C ARG A 13 7.92 0.46 0.16
N PHE A 14 6.61 0.30 -0.05
CA PHE A 14 5.70 -0.17 0.99
C PHE A 14 5.57 -1.68 0.86
N SER A 15 5.73 -2.41 1.95
CA SER A 15 5.67 -3.87 1.96
C SER A 15 4.80 -4.37 3.10
N LEU A 16 4.07 -5.45 2.81
CA LEU A 16 3.34 -6.25 3.78
C LEU A 16 3.87 -7.68 3.67
N SER A 17 4.52 -8.12 4.74
CA SER A 17 5.06 -9.47 4.88
C SER A 17 3.95 -10.51 5.03
N ARG A 18 4.32 -11.80 4.90
CA ARG A 18 3.37 -12.91 5.09
C ARG A 18 2.85 -13.00 6.53
N ASN A 19 3.59 -12.46 7.50
CA ASN A 19 3.23 -12.49 8.92
C ASN A 19 2.45 -11.22 9.33
N CYS A 20 1.81 -10.54 8.38
CA CYS A 20 1.06 -9.29 8.62
C CYS A 20 1.89 -8.18 9.28
N SER A 21 3.20 -8.15 9.06
CA SER A 21 4.04 -7.00 9.42
C SER A 21 4.24 -6.10 8.21
N ALA A 22 3.98 -4.80 8.36
CA ALA A 22 4.16 -3.82 7.30
C ALA A 22 5.41 -2.98 7.50
N PHE A 23 6.07 -2.59 6.40
CA PHE A 23 7.27 -1.79 6.41
C PHE A 23 7.27 -0.72 5.32
N ILE A 24 7.86 0.42 5.64
CA ILE A 24 8.31 1.45 4.70
C ILE A 24 9.83 1.31 4.56
N GLU A 25 10.27 1.07 3.33
CA GLU A 25 11.68 0.85 3.03
C GLU A 25 12.15 1.83 1.97
N GLY A 26 13.38 2.31 2.12
CA GLY A 26 14.01 3.19 1.13
C GLY A 26 15.44 2.75 0.84
N ALA A 27 15.87 2.91 -0.41
CA ALA A 27 17.25 2.67 -0.81
C ALA A 27 17.72 3.77 -1.79
N PRO A 28 18.96 4.28 -1.65
CA PRO A 28 19.52 5.19 -2.62
C PRO A 28 19.84 4.47 -3.94
N ALA A 29 19.87 5.23 -5.03
CA ALA A 29 20.38 4.73 -6.30
C ALA A 29 21.89 4.45 -6.16
N ILE A 30 22.34 3.35 -6.76
CA ILE A 30 23.78 3.00 -6.76
C ILE A 30 24.49 3.99 -7.68
N ALA A 31 25.30 4.88 -7.09
CA ALA A 31 26.12 5.81 -7.85
C ALA A 31 27.27 5.03 -8.53
N GLY A 32 27.25 4.99 -9.87
CA GLY A 32 28.42 4.68 -10.67
C GLY A 32 29.03 3.29 -10.51
N ARG A 33 28.37 2.26 -11.04
CA ARG A 33 29.11 1.32 -11.90
C ARG A 33 29.20 1.90 -13.31
N GLN A 34 29.89 3.03 -13.45
CA GLN A 34 29.96 3.81 -14.70
C GLN A 34 30.52 3.02 -15.89
N GLY A 35 31.16 1.86 -15.68
CA GLY A 35 31.60 0.94 -16.73
C GLY A 35 30.74 -0.31 -16.97
N GLN A 36 29.71 -0.59 -16.15
CA GLN A 36 28.88 -1.82 -16.25
C GLN A 36 27.37 -1.57 -16.27
N MET A 37 26.90 -0.33 -16.02
CA MET A 37 25.49 -0.01 -16.09
C MET A 37 25.13 0.37 -17.51
N GLN A 38 24.23 -0.40 -18.13
CA GLN A 38 23.65 -0.01 -19.41
C GLN A 38 22.86 1.29 -19.24
N LYS A 39 22.92 2.15 -20.26
CA LYS A 39 22.19 3.42 -20.30
C LYS A 39 20.69 3.15 -20.14
N GLY A 40 20.12 3.51 -18.98
CA GLY A 40 18.70 3.28 -18.65
C GLY A 40 18.46 2.34 -17.46
N GLU A 41 19.46 1.60 -17.00
CA GLU A 41 19.32 0.76 -15.81
C GLU A 41 19.31 1.61 -14.53
N ARG A 42 18.23 1.52 -13.75
CA ARG A 42 18.13 2.11 -12.40
C ARG A 42 18.30 1.00 -11.36
N LYS A 43 19.48 0.91 -10.74
CA LYS A 43 19.76 -0.03 -9.65
C LYS A 43 19.81 0.72 -8.32
N TYR A 44 19.33 0.08 -7.26
CA TYR A 44 19.21 0.66 -5.92
C TYR A 44 19.87 -0.26 -4.90
N ASP A 45 20.53 0.31 -3.90
CA ASP A 45 21.27 -0.46 -2.90
C ASP A 45 20.36 -0.93 -1.76
N TRP A 46 19.52 -1.91 -2.05
CA TRP A 46 18.62 -2.55 -1.07
C TRP A 46 19.33 -3.44 -0.05
N GLN A 47 20.63 -3.71 -0.24
CA GLN A 47 21.39 -4.60 0.63
C GLN A 47 22.19 -3.83 1.68
N ASN A 48 22.95 -2.82 1.28
CA ASN A 48 23.89 -2.15 2.18
C ASN A 48 23.37 -0.80 2.71
N GLN A 49 22.53 -0.12 1.92
CA GLN A 49 22.07 1.24 2.24
C GLN A 49 20.54 1.34 2.39
N LYS A 50 19.88 0.21 2.64
CA LYS A 50 18.44 0.16 2.92
C LYS A 50 18.13 0.77 4.29
N ILE A 51 17.19 1.71 4.31
CA ILE A 51 16.50 2.16 5.52
C ILE A 51 15.15 1.44 5.57
N ALA A 52 14.80 0.85 6.72
CA ALA A 52 13.53 0.16 6.91
C ALA A 52 12.89 0.53 8.25
N MET A 53 11.62 0.92 8.20
CA MET A 53 10.78 1.28 9.34
C MET A 53 9.53 0.41 9.31
N SER A 54 9.27 -0.34 10.39
CA SER A 54 7.99 -1.02 10.58
C SER A 54 6.88 0.00 10.74
N VAL A 55 5.65 -0.32 10.38
CA VAL A 55 4.49 0.56 10.59
C VAL A 55 3.30 -0.21 11.12
N SER A 56 2.59 0.40 12.08
CA SER A 56 1.37 -0.19 12.67
C SER A 56 0.15 0.00 11.75
N PRO A 57 -0.96 -0.73 12.00
CA PRO A 57 -2.22 -0.51 11.28
C PRO A 57 -2.74 0.93 11.36
N GLU A 58 -2.62 1.57 12.51
CA GLU A 58 -3.04 2.96 12.72
C GLU A 58 -2.19 3.93 11.90
N GLU A 59 -0.87 3.69 11.86
CA GLU A 59 0.05 4.50 11.06
C GLU A 59 -0.20 4.32 9.56
N LEU A 60 -0.53 3.11 9.11
CA LEU A 60 -0.94 2.86 7.74
C LEU A 60 -2.20 3.67 7.38
N LEU A 61 -3.23 3.63 8.23
CA LEU A 61 -4.45 4.41 8.02
C LEU A 61 -4.16 5.92 8.00
N ALA A 62 -3.28 6.40 8.89
CA ALA A 62 -2.88 7.79 8.94
C ALA A 62 -2.13 8.22 7.65
N ILE A 63 -1.27 7.35 7.11
CA ILE A 63 -0.62 7.56 5.80
C ILE A 63 -1.64 7.58 4.67
N ALA A 64 -2.64 6.70 4.69
CA ALA A 64 -3.69 6.68 3.67
C ALA A 64 -4.49 7.99 3.67
N ALA A 65 -4.95 8.44 4.83
CA ALA A 65 -5.64 9.72 4.99
C ALA A 65 -4.77 10.92 4.56
N ALA A 66 -3.47 10.87 4.86
CA ALA A 66 -2.52 11.90 4.42
C ALA A 66 -2.38 11.95 2.90
N CYS A 67 -2.29 10.79 2.25
CA CYS A 67 -2.21 10.69 0.79
C CYS A 67 -3.48 11.22 0.11
N GLU A 68 -4.66 10.86 0.63
CA GLU A 68 -5.94 11.39 0.15
C GLU A 68 -6.00 12.92 0.31
N SER A 69 -5.67 13.44 1.50
CA SER A 69 -5.68 14.87 1.78
C SER A 69 -4.70 15.63 0.86
N LEU A 70 -3.51 15.09 0.60
CA LEU A 70 -2.56 15.67 -0.33
C LEU A 70 -3.09 15.69 -1.77
N ARG A 71 -3.82 14.66 -2.20
CA ARG A 71 -4.43 14.60 -3.54
C ARG A 71 -5.57 15.60 -3.71
N ILE A 72 -6.42 15.74 -2.70
CA ILE A 72 -7.67 16.50 -2.79
C ILE A 72 -7.48 17.96 -2.35
N LYS A 73 -6.78 18.17 -1.22
CA LYS A 73 -6.65 19.47 -0.55
C LYS A 73 -5.24 20.07 -0.68
N GLY A 74 -4.25 19.29 -1.13
CA GLY A 74 -2.86 19.74 -1.22
C GLY A 74 -2.18 19.94 0.15
N THR A 75 -2.80 19.46 1.24
CA THR A 75 -2.29 19.58 2.61
C THR A 75 -2.07 18.21 3.24
N CYS A 76 -1.10 18.11 4.13
CA CYS A 76 -0.79 16.88 4.86
C CYS A 76 -1.11 17.07 6.35
N PRO A 77 -2.14 16.40 6.90
CA PRO A 77 -2.48 16.47 8.31
C PRO A 77 -1.60 15.56 9.19
N LEU A 78 -0.81 14.67 8.58
CA LEU A 78 -0.01 13.68 9.28
C LEU A 78 1.28 14.29 9.82
N PRO A 79 1.49 14.36 11.15
CA PRO A 79 2.80 14.67 11.70
C PRO A 79 3.81 13.58 11.32
N PRO A 80 5.12 13.87 11.34
CA PRO A 80 6.11 12.85 11.06
C PRO A 80 5.98 11.64 11.99
N LEU A 81 5.95 10.45 11.41
CA LEU A 81 6.03 9.21 12.15
C LEU A 81 7.46 9.03 12.64
N TYR A 82 7.65 8.79 13.93
CA TYR A 82 8.97 8.67 14.55
C TYR A 82 9.04 7.43 15.42
N HIS A 83 9.96 6.52 15.09
CA HIS A 83 10.19 5.28 15.84
C HIS A 83 11.60 5.30 16.43
N ASP A 84 11.69 5.23 17.75
CA ASP A 84 12.95 5.05 18.46
C ASP A 84 13.02 3.65 19.08
N PRO A 85 13.87 2.74 18.54
CA PRO A 85 14.07 1.41 19.11
C PRO A 85 14.54 1.43 20.56
N LYS A 86 15.25 2.48 20.99
CA LYS A 86 15.82 2.59 22.34
C LYS A 86 14.75 2.74 23.42
N VAL A 87 13.58 3.29 23.08
CA VAL A 87 12.43 3.37 24.00
C VAL A 87 11.95 1.99 24.44
N GLY A 88 12.11 0.98 23.56
CA GLY A 88 11.78 -0.42 23.87
C GLY A 88 12.95 -1.27 24.35
N ASN A 89 14.09 -0.66 24.73
CA ASN A 89 15.35 -1.36 25.03
C ASN A 89 15.89 -2.22 23.86
N TYR A 90 15.56 -1.86 22.62
CA TYR A 90 16.12 -2.52 21.44
C TYR A 90 17.31 -1.73 20.89
N ASN A 91 18.26 -2.44 20.31
CA ASN A 91 19.35 -1.84 19.58
C ASN A 91 18.84 -1.30 18.24
N GLY A 92 19.17 -0.05 17.91
CA GLY A 92 18.85 0.53 16.63
C GLY A 92 18.99 2.04 16.59
N VAL A 93 18.91 2.58 15.38
CA VAL A 93 18.91 4.02 15.12
C VAL A 93 17.45 4.48 15.00
N PRO A 94 17.07 5.61 15.63
CA PRO A 94 15.73 6.15 15.47
C PRO A 94 15.45 6.50 14.01
N LYS A 95 14.22 6.25 13.57
CA LYS A 95 13.80 6.45 12.18
C LYS A 95 12.59 7.36 12.10
N GLN A 96 12.50 8.10 11.01
CA GLN A 96 11.40 9.01 10.77
C GLN A 96 10.88 8.87 9.35
N PHE A 97 9.56 8.88 9.21
CA PHE A 97 8.87 8.97 7.92
C PHE A 97 7.95 10.20 7.90
N LYS A 98 7.99 10.97 6.82
CA LYS A 98 7.06 12.08 6.60
C LYS A 98 6.68 12.20 5.13
N ILE A 99 5.45 12.63 4.86
CA ILE A 99 5.01 13.05 3.52
C ILE A 99 4.63 14.52 3.63
N GLU A 100 5.14 15.35 2.74
CA GLU A 100 4.88 16.80 2.74
C GLU A 100 4.48 17.28 1.35
N PRO A 101 3.63 18.32 1.23
CA PRO A 101 3.32 18.93 -0.06
C PRO A 101 4.60 19.39 -0.77
N TYR A 102 4.65 19.22 -2.09
CA TYR A 102 5.76 19.73 -2.88
C TYR A 102 5.58 21.23 -3.10
N THR A 103 6.38 22.05 -2.42
CA THR A 103 6.25 23.52 -2.43
C THR A 103 7.07 24.22 -3.52
N ASN A 104 7.94 23.50 -4.24
CA ASN A 104 8.80 24.10 -5.25
C ASN A 104 8.07 24.26 -6.60
N GLN A 105 7.23 25.29 -6.67
CA GLN A 105 6.42 25.66 -7.84
C GLN A 105 7.24 26.16 -9.04
N ARG A 106 8.54 26.43 -8.89
CA ARG A 106 9.40 26.88 -10.01
C ARG A 106 9.80 25.75 -10.94
N SER A 107 9.65 24.50 -10.52
CA SER A 107 10.03 23.34 -11.31
C SER A 107 8.82 22.79 -12.08
N LYS A 108 9.00 22.47 -13.37
CA LYS A 108 7.98 21.79 -14.22
C LYS A 108 7.71 20.33 -13.79
N THR A 109 7.92 19.98 -12.53
CA THR A 109 7.80 18.60 -12.05
C THR A 109 6.35 18.21 -11.88
N GLN A 110 6.02 16.98 -12.21
CA GLN A 110 4.71 16.38 -11.95
C GLN A 110 4.52 15.94 -10.48
N PHE A 111 5.46 16.30 -9.59
CA PHE A 111 5.42 15.91 -8.19
C PHE A 111 4.54 16.88 -7.41
N ILE A 112 3.64 16.33 -6.61
CA ILE A 112 2.74 17.10 -5.75
C ILE A 112 3.04 16.89 -4.26
N ALA A 113 3.85 15.88 -3.92
CA ALA A 113 4.35 15.65 -2.57
C ALA A 113 5.78 15.10 -2.58
N ILE A 114 6.45 15.15 -1.43
CA ILE A 114 7.73 14.48 -1.16
C ILE A 114 7.53 13.53 0.02
N ALA A 115 7.87 12.26 -0.17
CA ALA A 115 8.07 11.34 0.94
C ALA A 115 9.55 11.39 1.39
N ASN A 116 9.77 11.54 2.69
CA ASN A 116 11.08 11.46 3.30
C ASN A 116 11.13 10.27 4.25
N LEU A 117 12.19 9.47 4.14
CA LEU A 117 12.52 8.42 5.09
C LEU A 117 13.96 8.67 5.59
N SER A 118 14.13 8.76 6.89
CA SER A 118 15.43 9.09 7.50
C SER A 118 15.78 8.22 8.69
N GLU A 119 17.08 8.10 8.91
CA GLU A 119 17.70 7.62 10.15
C GLU A 119 18.33 8.80 10.89
N MET A 120 18.02 8.92 12.17
CA MET A 120 18.29 10.10 13.00
C MET A 120 19.45 9.88 13.98
N GLY A 121 20.38 8.98 13.66
CA GLY A 121 21.57 8.71 14.46
C GLY A 121 22.75 9.63 14.14
N ASP A 122 23.95 9.22 14.56
CA ASP A 122 25.20 9.97 14.34
C ASP A 122 25.46 10.18 12.84
N THR A 123 25.22 9.15 12.03
CA THR A 123 25.18 9.25 10.57
C THR A 123 23.74 9.50 10.12
N LYS A 124 23.37 10.78 9.98
CA LYS A 124 22.06 11.15 9.43
C LYS A 124 21.96 10.73 7.97
N ARG A 125 21.09 9.77 7.68
CA ARG A 125 20.75 9.36 6.31
C ARG A 125 19.32 9.78 6.03
N GLN A 126 19.10 10.41 4.88
CA GLN A 126 17.77 10.83 4.45
C GLN A 126 17.58 10.51 2.97
N LEU A 127 16.44 9.90 2.66
CA LEU A 127 15.99 9.63 1.31
C LEU A 127 14.73 10.46 1.05
N ALA A 128 14.76 11.28 0.00
CA ALA A 128 13.63 12.12 -0.42
C ALA A 128 13.14 11.67 -1.80
N ILE A 129 11.84 11.41 -1.92
CA ILE A 129 11.24 10.81 -3.11
C ILE A 129 9.99 11.61 -3.50
N GLY A 130 10.04 12.21 -4.70
CA GLY A 130 8.91 12.95 -5.26
C GLY A 130 7.77 12.02 -5.67
N LEU A 131 6.57 12.33 -5.20
CA LEU A 131 5.34 11.57 -5.41
C LEU A 131 4.43 12.31 -6.38
N THR A 132 3.93 11.59 -7.37
CA THR A 132 2.86 12.07 -8.25
C THR A 132 1.50 11.75 -7.66
N TYR A 133 0.44 12.29 -8.28
CA TYR A 133 -0.94 11.94 -7.93
C TYR A 133 -1.20 10.43 -7.92
N ALA A 134 -0.73 9.72 -8.95
CA ALA A 134 -0.89 8.27 -9.07
C ALA A 134 -0.15 7.52 -7.95
N ASN A 135 1.01 8.01 -7.50
CA ASN A 135 1.69 7.39 -6.37
C ASN A 135 0.92 7.55 -5.07
N LEU A 136 0.39 8.75 -4.81
CA LEU A 136 -0.40 8.97 -3.60
C LEU A 136 -1.64 8.09 -3.57
N PHE A 137 -2.36 7.95 -4.68
CA PHE A 137 -3.54 7.08 -4.76
C PHE A 137 -3.18 5.61 -4.52
N ALA A 138 -2.07 5.15 -5.09
CA ALA A 138 -1.63 3.77 -4.89
C ALA A 138 -1.11 3.51 -3.47
N ILE A 139 -0.44 4.47 -2.84
CA ILE A 139 -0.02 4.37 -1.43
C ILE A 139 -1.25 4.30 -0.53
N GLU A 140 -2.23 5.18 -0.75
CA GLU A 140 -3.51 5.17 -0.02
C GLU A 140 -4.19 3.81 -0.11
N LEU A 141 -4.39 3.28 -1.32
CA LEU A 141 -5.00 1.98 -1.52
C LEU A 141 -4.20 0.85 -0.86
N PHE A 142 -2.86 0.88 -0.99
CA PHE A 142 -1.98 -0.09 -0.36
C PHE A 142 -2.15 -0.05 1.16
N CYS A 143 -2.08 1.14 1.76
CA CYS A 143 -2.10 1.34 3.20
C CYS A 143 -3.45 0.92 3.81
N SER A 144 -4.56 1.35 3.22
CA SER A 144 -5.92 0.96 3.66
C SER A 144 -6.14 -0.55 3.56
N LYS A 145 -5.64 -1.19 2.49
CA LYS A 145 -5.75 -2.64 2.34
C LYS A 145 -4.82 -3.37 3.32
N ALA A 146 -3.59 -2.90 3.49
CA ALA A 146 -2.65 -3.51 4.42
C ALA A 146 -3.16 -3.43 5.87
N SER A 147 -3.72 -2.30 6.30
CA SER A 147 -4.32 -2.19 7.64
C SER A 147 -5.50 -3.15 7.80
N SER A 148 -6.38 -3.27 6.80
CA SER A 148 -7.50 -4.23 6.83
C SER A 148 -7.04 -5.68 7.00
N ILE A 149 -5.99 -6.08 6.28
CA ILE A 149 -5.39 -7.42 6.39
C ILE A 149 -4.80 -7.63 7.78
N ILE A 150 -4.04 -6.67 8.30
CA ILE A 150 -3.37 -6.82 9.60
C ILE A 150 -4.40 -6.91 10.74
N LEU A 151 -5.49 -6.15 10.65
CA LEU A 151 -6.59 -6.15 11.62
C LEU A 151 -7.54 -7.36 11.45
N GLY A 152 -7.38 -8.18 10.40
CA GLY A 152 -8.24 -9.32 10.13
C GLY A 152 -9.65 -8.96 9.66
N TRP A 153 -9.87 -7.73 9.17
CA TRP A 153 -11.20 -7.30 8.71
C TRP A 153 -11.61 -7.95 7.38
N ASP A 154 -10.62 -8.30 6.54
CA ASP A 154 -10.85 -9.01 5.27
C ASP A 154 -11.45 -10.42 5.50
N THR A 155 -11.10 -11.09 6.59
CA THR A 155 -11.64 -12.42 6.94
C THR A 155 -13.07 -12.35 7.47
N VAL A 156 -13.42 -11.30 8.22
CA VAL A 156 -14.78 -11.11 8.76
C VAL A 156 -15.77 -10.83 7.63
N GLN A 157 -15.38 -10.08 6.60
CA GLN A 157 -16.24 -9.84 5.44
C GLN A 157 -16.42 -11.11 4.58
N ALA A 158 -15.38 -11.93 4.42
CA ALA A 158 -15.48 -13.19 3.69
C ALA A 158 -16.39 -14.23 4.39
N GLN A 159 -16.46 -14.20 5.72
CA GLN A 159 -17.40 -15.03 6.50
C GLN A 159 -18.84 -14.51 6.39
N LYS A 160 -19.07 -13.20 6.53
CA LYS A 160 -20.41 -12.60 6.37
C LYS A 160 -21.03 -12.86 4.98
N VAL A 161 -20.23 -12.76 3.91
CA VAL A 161 -20.72 -13.04 2.54
C VAL A 161 -21.05 -14.53 2.35
N LYS A 162 -20.38 -15.44 3.07
CA LYS A 162 -20.75 -16.86 3.06
C LYS A 162 -22.03 -17.12 3.84
N GLU A 163 -22.20 -16.50 5.00
CA GLU A 163 -23.43 -16.60 5.81
C GLU A 163 -24.64 -15.99 5.10
N GLU A 164 -24.49 -14.89 4.36
CA GLU A 164 -25.57 -14.32 3.54
C GLU A 164 -25.95 -15.22 2.36
N LYS A 165 -24.98 -15.92 1.75
CA LYS A 165 -25.23 -16.89 0.67
C LYS A 165 -25.88 -18.18 1.17
N ASP A 166 -25.56 -18.64 2.37
CA ASP A 166 -26.20 -19.82 2.96
C ASP A 166 -27.63 -19.52 3.48
N ASN A 167 -27.95 -18.25 3.76
CA ASN A 167 -29.30 -17.83 4.16
C ASN A 167 -30.22 -17.41 3.01
N THR A 168 -29.75 -17.46 1.75
CA THR A 168 -30.64 -17.25 0.59
C THR A 168 -31.25 -18.59 0.17
N LEU A 169 -32.43 -18.93 0.70
CA LEU A 169 -33.24 -20.02 0.16
C LEU A 169 -33.48 -19.81 -1.35
N PRO A 170 -33.37 -20.85 -2.19
CA PRO A 170 -33.74 -20.73 -3.60
C PRO A 170 -35.23 -20.39 -3.72
N PRO A 171 -35.65 -19.62 -4.75
CA PRO A 171 -37.06 -19.36 -4.99
C PRO A 171 -37.78 -20.70 -5.18
N GLN A 172 -38.87 -20.90 -4.41
CA GLN A 172 -39.75 -22.05 -4.59
C GLN A 172 -40.20 -22.09 -6.05
N LYS A 173 -39.82 -23.16 -6.76
CA LYS A 173 -40.40 -23.48 -8.06
C LYS A 173 -41.90 -23.61 -7.87
N GLN A 174 -42.67 -22.75 -8.53
CA GLN A 174 -44.08 -23.02 -8.78
C GLN A 174 -44.12 -24.26 -9.69
N GLU A 175 -44.72 -25.33 -9.21
CA GLU A 175 -45.05 -26.51 -10.03
C GLU A 175 -46.13 -26.08 -11.01
N GLU A 176 -45.79 -25.96 -12.30
CA GLU A 176 -46.77 -25.92 -13.38
C GLU A 176 -47.30 -27.35 -13.59
N GLU A 177 -48.59 -27.50 -13.33
CA GLU A 177 -49.37 -28.72 -13.55
C GLU A 177 -49.49 -28.95 -15.07
N ILE A 178 -48.80 -29.96 -15.59
CA ILE A 178 -48.89 -30.38 -16.99
C ILE A 178 -50.13 -31.29 -17.10
N ILE A 179 -51.14 -30.83 -17.83
CA ILE A 179 -52.31 -31.65 -18.20
C ILE A 179 -51.89 -32.55 -19.37
N ASP A 180 -52.03 -33.85 -19.14
CA ASP A 180 -51.75 -34.96 -20.05
C ASP A 180 -53.02 -35.28 -20.86
N ASP A 181 -53.10 -34.78 -22.10
CA ASP A 181 -54.11 -35.20 -23.08
C ASP A 181 -53.45 -36.24 -24.00
N GLY A 182 -53.53 -37.51 -23.60
CA GLY A 182 -53.11 -38.68 -24.37
C GLY A 182 -54.31 -39.48 -24.86
N GLU A 183 -54.47 -39.55 -26.18
CA GLU A 183 -55.53 -40.18 -26.94
C GLU A 183 -55.67 -41.71 -26.72
N ASP A 184 -56.90 -42.19 -26.54
CA ASP A 184 -57.29 -43.61 -26.68
C ASP A 184 -57.64 -43.94 -28.14
N ASP A 185 -56.65 -44.47 -28.84
CA ASP A 185 -56.62 -45.62 -29.76
C ASP A 185 -57.91 -46.24 -30.41
N ILE A 186 -57.91 -46.23 -31.77
CA ILE A 186 -58.28 -47.25 -32.82
C ILE A 186 -59.73 -47.81 -32.98
N PRO A 187 -60.10 -48.52 -34.10
CA PRO A 187 -59.61 -48.58 -35.51
C PRO A 187 -60.73 -48.61 -36.61
N PHE A 188 -60.27 -48.58 -37.88
CA PHE A 188 -60.91 -48.83 -39.20
C PHE A 188 -61.50 -47.64 -39.98
#